data_AF-A0A1I3XF21-F1
#
_entry.id   AF-A0A1I3XF21-F1
#
_cell.length_a   1.000
_cell.length_b   1.000
_cell.length_c   1.000
_cell.angle_alpha   90.00
_cell.angle_beta   90.00
_cell.angle_gamma   90.00
#
_symmetry.space_group_name_H-M   'P 1'
#
loop_
_entity.id
_entity.type
_entity.pdbx_description
1 polymer ?
#
loop_
_entity_poly.entity_id
_entity_poly.type
_entity_poly.pdbx_seq_one_letter_code
_entity_poly.pdbx_strand_id
1 'polypeptide(L)'
;MAKINGNEIRPGNVIEHDGGLWVAVRTNHVKPGKGGAYNQVELKNLINGTKLNERFRSAETVEKVRLEQKDFSFLYAQEDSLVFMDTQSYEQLELNKEFVGERAAFLQDGMMVTVELYEERPIGISLPDTVTLTITEADPVVKGQTAASSYKPAMLENGIRVLVPPFISSGERIIVDTNEITYVRRAD
;
A
#
# COMPACT_ATOMS: atom_id res chain seq x y z
N MET A 1 18.93 13.02 -12.37
CA MET A 1 17.58 12.49 -12.64
C MET A 1 17.32 12.49 -14.14
N ALA A 2 16.46 11.61 -14.65
CA ALA A 2 16.17 11.55 -16.09
C ALA A 2 15.01 12.50 -16.40
N LYS A 3 15.14 13.36 -17.41
CA LYS A 3 14.02 14.21 -17.86
C LYS A 3 13.15 13.45 -18.85
N ILE A 4 11.83 13.51 -18.67
CA ILE A 4 10.85 12.92 -19.59
C ILE A 4 9.90 13.99 -20.09
N ASN A 5 9.27 13.74 -21.24
CA ASN A 5 8.24 14.63 -21.73
C ASN A 5 6.97 14.53 -20.87
N GLY A 6 6.25 15.64 -20.73
CA GLY A 6 4.96 15.68 -20.06
C GLY A 6 3.94 14.63 -20.55
N ASN A 7 3.94 14.35 -21.85
CA ASN A 7 3.07 13.32 -22.44
C ASN A 7 3.55 11.88 -22.22
N GLU A 8 4.79 11.68 -21.79
CA GLU A 8 5.35 10.36 -21.52
C GLU A 8 5.12 9.92 -20.07
N ILE A 9 4.59 10.80 -19.22
CA ILE A 9 4.20 10.45 -17.86
C ILE A 9 3.13 9.35 -17.89
N ARG A 10 3.40 8.26 -17.19
CA ARG A 10 2.52 7.10 -17.03
C ARG A 10 2.19 6.87 -15.55
N PRO A 11 1.06 6.20 -15.24
CA PRO A 11 0.78 5.75 -13.89
C PRO A 11 1.97 4.99 -13.29
N GLY A 12 2.26 5.24 -12.02
CA GLY A 12 3.42 4.72 -11.29
C GLY A 12 4.73 5.48 -11.52
N ASN A 13 4.81 6.43 -12.46
CA ASN A 13 6.00 7.28 -12.53
C ASN A 13 6.04 8.24 -11.35
N VAL A 14 7.22 8.30 -10.72
CA VAL A 14 7.53 9.30 -9.71
C VAL A 14 8.24 10.46 -10.38
N ILE A 15 7.76 11.67 -10.15
CA ILE A 15 8.29 12.90 -10.73
C ILE A 15 8.52 13.95 -9.65
N GLU A 16 9.52 14.79 -9.87
CA GLU A 16 9.66 16.04 -9.12
C GLU A 16 8.90 17.15 -9.86
N HIS A 17 8.00 17.81 -9.14
CA HIS A 17 7.15 18.86 -9.69
C HIS A 17 6.77 19.85 -8.57
N ASP A 18 6.86 21.15 -8.85
CA ASP A 18 6.59 22.23 -7.88
C ASP A 18 7.29 22.05 -6.52
N GLY A 19 8.53 21.56 -6.53
CA GLY A 19 9.34 21.30 -5.33
C GLY A 19 8.85 20.14 -4.48
N GLY A 20 7.93 19.31 -4.98
CA GLY A 20 7.44 18.11 -4.33
C GLY A 20 7.76 16.84 -5.12
N LEU A 21 7.73 15.71 -4.43
CA LEU A 21 7.86 14.38 -5.01
C LEU A 21 6.47 13.76 -5.19
N TRP A 22 6.11 13.43 -6.42
CA TRP A 22 4.75 13.02 -6.77
C TRP A 22 4.76 11.70 -7.52
N VAL A 23 3.82 10.81 -7.19
CA VAL A 23 3.50 9.65 -8.01
C VAL A 23 2.31 9.97 -8.91
N ALA A 24 2.44 9.70 -10.21
CA ALA A 24 1.33 9.73 -11.15
C ALA A 24 0.41 8.54 -10.85
N VAL A 25 -0.80 8.82 -10.37
CA VAL A 25 -1.80 7.80 -10.05
C VAL A 25 -2.58 7.42 -11.31
N ARG A 26 -2.91 8.43 -12.12
CA ARG A 26 -3.70 8.26 -13.34
C ARG A 26 -3.30 9.29 -14.38
N THR A 27 -3.36 8.90 -15.65
CA THR A 27 -3.06 9.80 -16.76
C THR A 27 -4.15 9.70 -17.83
N ASN A 28 -4.37 10.79 -18.56
CA ASN A 28 -5.34 10.85 -19.64
C ASN A 28 -4.85 11.79 -20.74
N HIS A 29 -4.55 11.24 -21.91
CA HIS A 29 -4.09 12.03 -23.05
C HIS A 29 -5.29 12.67 -23.75
N VAL A 30 -5.31 14.01 -23.80
CA VAL A 30 -6.42 14.79 -24.35
C VAL A 30 -5.96 15.57 -25.58
N LYS A 31 -6.67 15.39 -26.69
CA LYS A 31 -6.50 16.18 -27.92
C LYS A 31 -7.75 17.06 -28.12
N PRO A 32 -7.72 18.33 -27.70
CA PRO A 32 -8.88 19.21 -27.82
C PRO A 32 -9.12 19.62 -29.28
N GLY A 33 -10.37 19.98 -29.62
CA GLY A 33 -10.72 20.46 -30.96
C GLY A 33 -10.06 21.79 -31.34
N LYS A 34 -9.60 22.57 -30.34
CA LYS A 34 -8.79 23.78 -30.50
C LYS A 34 -7.69 23.81 -29.44
N GLY A 35 -6.43 24.00 -29.86
CA GLY A 35 -5.25 24.02 -28.98
C GLY A 35 -4.37 22.76 -29.09
N GLY A 36 -3.20 22.80 -28.45
CA GLY A 36 -2.26 21.66 -28.42
C GLY A 36 -2.74 20.53 -27.51
N ALA A 37 -2.37 19.29 -27.85
CA ALA A 37 -2.60 18.12 -27.00
C ALA A 37 -1.85 18.23 -25.66
N TYR A 38 -2.39 17.60 -24.63
CA TYR A 38 -1.82 17.56 -23.30
C TYR A 38 -2.17 16.25 -22.59
N ASN A 39 -1.38 15.90 -21.59
CA ASN A 39 -1.63 14.80 -20.68
C ASN A 39 -2.20 15.37 -19.37
N GLN A 40 -3.44 15.02 -19.04
CA GLN A 40 -4.02 15.30 -17.73
C GLN A 40 -3.56 14.22 -16.77
N VAL A 41 -2.80 14.61 -15.76
CA VAL A 41 -2.22 13.68 -14.78
C VAL A 41 -2.78 13.96 -13.40
N GLU A 42 -3.29 12.92 -12.76
CA GLU A 42 -3.65 12.94 -11.33
C GLU A 42 -2.41 12.49 -10.55
N LEU A 43 -1.85 13.41 -9.76
CA LEU A 43 -0.66 13.24 -8.95
C LEU A 43 -1.05 13.06 -7.48
N LYS A 44 -0.31 12.21 -6.76
CA LYS A 44 -0.34 12.13 -5.29
C LYS A 44 1.05 12.42 -4.74
N ASN A 45 1.15 13.35 -3.81
CA ASN A 45 2.39 13.70 -3.15
C ASN A 45 2.84 12.53 -2.26
N LEU A 46 4.08 12.08 -2.41
CA LEU A 46 4.61 10.93 -1.68
C LEU A 46 4.96 11.25 -0.22
N ILE A 47 5.06 12.53 0.15
CA ILE A 47 5.40 12.94 1.52
C ILE A 47 4.15 13.27 2.34
N ASN A 48 3.27 14.12 1.81
CA ASN A 48 2.10 14.62 2.55
C ASN A 48 0.75 14.06 2.07
N GLY A 49 0.75 13.19 1.05
CA GLY A 49 -0.45 12.53 0.54
C GLY A 49 -1.44 13.42 -0.22
N THR A 50 -1.16 14.71 -0.38
CA THR A 50 -2.04 15.64 -1.12
C THR A 50 -2.17 15.23 -2.59
N LYS A 51 -3.32 15.56 -3.19
CA LYS A 51 -3.60 15.26 -4.60
C LYS A 51 -3.52 16.53 -5.43
N LEU A 52 -2.96 16.42 -6.64
CA LEU A 52 -2.86 17.51 -7.60
C LEU A 52 -3.32 17.00 -8.98
N ASN A 53 -4.09 17.81 -9.70
CA ASN A 53 -4.51 17.51 -11.07
C ASN A 53 -3.83 18.47 -12.02
N GLU A 54 -2.81 17.99 -12.74
CA GLU A 54 -1.93 18.83 -13.54
C GLU A 54 -2.03 18.51 -15.04
N ARG A 55 -1.82 19.52 -15.89
CA ARG A 55 -1.85 19.36 -17.34
C ARG A 55 -0.45 19.55 -17.91
N PHE A 56 0.15 18.46 -18.33
CA PHE A 56 1.47 18.50 -18.95
C PHE A 56 1.36 18.57 -20.48
N ARG A 57 2.01 19.56 -21.10
CA ARG A 57 2.04 19.70 -22.57
C ARG A 57 3.25 18.98 -23.17
N SER A 58 3.20 18.75 -24.48
CA SER A 58 4.30 18.12 -25.24
C SER A 58 5.61 18.90 -25.25
N ALA A 59 5.61 20.18 -24.88
CA ALA A 59 6.83 21.00 -24.81
C ALA A 59 7.42 21.02 -23.39
N GLU A 60 6.67 20.57 -22.40
CA GLU A 60 7.11 20.56 -21.01
C GLU A 60 7.87 19.28 -20.73
N THR A 61 8.92 19.41 -19.93
CA THR A 61 9.69 18.27 -19.43
C THR A 61 9.65 18.27 -17.92
N VAL A 62 9.58 17.09 -17.33
CA VAL A 62 9.59 16.89 -15.87
C VAL A 62 10.74 15.97 -15.50
N GLU A 63 11.23 16.12 -14.27
CA GLU A 63 12.27 15.25 -13.75
C GLU A 63 11.63 13.97 -13.23
N LYS A 64 11.96 12.84 -13.87
CA LYS A 64 11.58 11.52 -13.39
C LYS A 64 12.56 11.06 -12.32
N VAL A 65 12.01 10.75 -11.17
CA VAL A 65 12.74 10.21 -10.04
C VAL A 65 12.65 8.70 -10.06
N ARG A 66 13.77 8.04 -9.79
CA ARG A 66 13.81 6.60 -9.54
C ARG A 66 13.92 6.40 -8.05
N LEU A 67 12.92 5.73 -7.48
CA LEU A 67 12.98 5.28 -6.09
C LEU A 67 13.85 4.04 -6.03
N GLU A 68 14.65 3.95 -4.98
CA GLU A 68 15.33 2.73 -4.62
C GLU A 68 14.34 1.84 -3.86
N GLN A 69 14.20 0.59 -4.27
CA GLN A 69 13.38 -0.40 -3.58
C GLN A 69 14.32 -1.40 -2.93
N LYS A 70 14.18 -1.55 -1.62
CA LYS A 70 14.96 -2.50 -0.84
C LYS A 70 14.05 -3.41 -0.05
N ASP A 71 14.45 -4.66 0.07
CA ASP A 71 13.73 -5.66 0.82
C ASP A 71 14.27 -5.73 2.24
N PHE A 72 13.34 -5.68 3.19
CA PHE A 72 13.60 -5.76 4.61
C PHE A 72 12.80 -6.90 5.24
N SER A 73 13.28 -7.43 6.35
CA SER A 73 12.54 -8.37 7.19
C SER A 73 12.10 -7.66 8.48
N PHE A 74 10.83 -7.74 8.84
CA PHE A 74 10.33 -7.22 10.10
C PHE A 74 10.88 -8.04 11.27
N LEU A 75 11.39 -7.35 12.30
CA LEU A 75 11.93 -7.98 13.49
C LEU A 75 10.92 -7.90 14.64
N TYR A 76 10.60 -6.69 15.10
CA TYR A 76 9.72 -6.49 16.23
C TYR A 76 9.17 -5.06 16.27
N ALA A 77 8.13 -4.87 17.06
CA ALA A 77 7.60 -3.56 17.41
C ALA A 77 8.13 -3.12 18.78
N GLN A 78 8.48 -1.84 18.92
CA GLN A 78 8.86 -1.22 20.19
C GLN A 78 8.14 0.11 20.33
N GLU A 79 7.33 0.28 21.37
CA GLU A 79 6.55 1.50 21.62
C GLU A 79 5.79 1.97 20.37
N ASP A 80 6.19 3.10 19.75
CA ASP A 80 5.59 3.69 18.54
C ASP A 80 6.39 3.39 17.26
N SER A 81 7.40 2.53 17.34
CA SER A 81 8.30 2.18 16.25
C SER A 81 8.19 0.70 15.86
N LEU A 82 8.60 0.43 14.62
CA LEU A 82 8.69 -0.87 13.98
C LEU A 82 10.12 -1.03 13.47
N VAL A 83 10.78 -2.11 13.88
CA VAL A 83 12.18 -2.38 13.54
C VAL A 83 12.23 -3.42 12.44
N PHE A 84 12.99 -3.11 11.40
CA PHE A 84 13.20 -3.96 10.23
C PHE A 84 14.70 -4.16 10.02
N MET A 85 15.09 -5.23 9.34
CA MET A 85 16.47 -5.53 8.97
C MET A 85 16.61 -5.59 7.45
N ASP A 86 17.55 -4.83 6.91
CA ASP A 86 17.92 -4.91 5.49
C ASP A 86 18.44 -6.31 5.18
N THR A 87 17.91 -6.93 4.13
CA THR A 87 18.20 -8.32 3.79
C THR A 87 19.59 -8.52 3.15
N GLN A 88 20.23 -7.43 2.71
CA GLN A 88 21.55 -7.42 2.10
C GLN A 88 22.62 -6.88 3.05
N SER A 89 22.40 -5.72 3.68
CA SER A 89 23.40 -5.09 4.56
C SER A 89 23.30 -5.55 6.01
N TYR A 90 22.18 -6.16 6.42
CA TYR A 90 21.86 -6.50 7.81
C TYR A 90 21.77 -5.28 8.75
N GLU A 91 21.70 -4.08 8.20
CA GLU A 91 21.46 -2.86 8.97
C GLU A 91 19.99 -2.76 9.35
N GLN A 92 19.73 -2.20 10.54
CA GLN A 92 18.36 -2.00 11.01
C GLN A 92 17.80 -0.67 10.51
N LEU A 93 16.54 -0.72 10.09
CA LEU A 93 15.73 0.44 9.77
C LEU A 93 14.58 0.54 10.77
N GLU A 94 14.45 1.70 11.39
CA GLU A 94 13.35 2.00 12.30
C GLU A 94 12.33 2.89 11.57
N LEU A 95 11.06 2.46 11.57
CA LEU A 95 9.94 3.22 11.01
C LEU A 95 8.88 3.45 12.08
N ASN A 96 8.31 4.65 12.12
CA ASN A 96 7.18 4.93 13.00
C ASN A 96 5.94 4.10 12.56
N LYS A 97 5.15 3.61 13.51
CA LYS A 97 3.92 2.86 13.24
C LYS A 97 2.93 3.64 12.36
N GLU A 98 2.81 4.95 12.58
CA GLU A 98 1.93 5.83 11.78
C GLU A 98 2.33 5.87 10.31
N PHE A 99 3.62 5.70 9.99
CA PHE A 99 4.10 5.65 8.61
C PHE A 99 3.57 4.42 7.86
N VAL A 100 3.46 3.27 8.55
CA VAL A 100 2.90 2.03 7.99
C VAL A 100 1.37 2.05 8.01
N GLY A 101 0.78 2.73 9.01
CA GLY A 101 -0.66 2.88 9.21
C GLY A 101 -1.31 1.63 9.80
N GLU A 102 -2.61 1.47 9.60
CA GLU A 102 -3.40 0.34 10.14
C GLU A 102 -2.83 -1.03 9.74
N ARG A 103 -2.17 -1.10 8.58
CA ARG A 103 -1.56 -2.33 8.07
C ARG A 103 -0.40 -2.84 8.94
N ALA A 104 0.15 -2.00 9.83
CA ALA A 104 1.18 -2.40 10.80
C ALA A 104 0.73 -3.60 11.65
N ALA A 105 -0.57 -3.72 11.94
CA ALA A 105 -1.10 -4.83 12.71
C ALA A 105 -1.00 -6.19 11.97
N PHE A 106 -0.73 -6.21 10.67
CA PHE A 106 -0.48 -7.46 9.92
C PHE A 106 0.97 -7.93 9.97
N LEU A 107 1.91 -7.12 10.48
CA LEU A 107 3.32 -7.50 10.54
C LEU A 107 3.52 -8.70 11.47
N GLN A 108 4.29 -9.68 11.00
CA GLN A 108 4.68 -10.89 11.72
C GLN A 108 6.20 -10.98 11.75
N ASP A 109 6.78 -11.53 12.80
CA ASP A 109 8.23 -11.75 12.91
C ASP A 109 8.78 -12.46 11.66
N GLY A 110 9.85 -11.92 11.10
CA GLY A 110 10.48 -12.40 9.87
C GLY A 110 9.74 -11.99 8.57
N MET A 111 8.60 -11.29 8.64
CA MET A 111 7.83 -10.91 7.45
C MET A 111 8.64 -10.00 6.53
N MET A 112 8.73 -10.39 5.26
CA MET A 112 9.39 -9.61 4.23
C MET A 112 8.52 -8.43 3.79
N VAL A 113 9.10 -7.25 3.71
CA VAL A 113 8.48 -6.02 3.21
C VAL A 113 9.41 -5.34 2.22
N THR A 114 8.85 -4.56 1.31
CA THR A 114 9.63 -3.71 0.41
C THR A 114 9.47 -2.25 0.84
N VAL A 115 10.59 -1.58 1.09
CA VAL A 115 10.62 -0.16 1.43
C VAL A 115 11.09 0.63 0.22
N GLU A 116 10.35 1.68 -0.11
CA GLU A 116 10.73 2.64 -1.13
C GLU A 116 11.51 3.79 -0.49
N LEU A 117 12.73 3.99 -0.96
CA LEU A 117 13.68 4.97 -0.49
C LEU A 117 13.91 6.05 -1.56
N TYR A 118 13.94 7.30 -1.11
CA TYR A 118 14.38 8.44 -1.89
C TYR A 118 15.54 9.10 -1.15
N GLU A 119 16.75 9.03 -1.72
CA GLU A 119 17.98 9.53 -1.06
C GLU A 119 18.11 8.99 0.37
N GLU A 120 18.00 7.66 0.53
CA GLU A 120 18.03 6.94 1.81
C GLU A 120 16.84 7.21 2.76
N ARG A 121 15.99 8.19 2.44
CA ARG A 121 14.78 8.47 3.23
C ARG A 121 13.64 7.53 2.84
N PRO A 122 13.03 6.81 3.80
CA PRO A 122 11.79 6.05 3.57
C PRO A 122 10.64 6.97 3.18
N ILE A 123 9.97 6.63 2.09
CA ILE A 123 8.80 7.35 1.58
C ILE A 123 7.60 6.45 1.30
N GLY A 124 7.82 5.13 1.21
CA GLY A 124 6.76 4.15 1.07
C GLY A 124 7.17 2.80 1.65
N ILE A 125 6.17 1.99 2.00
CA ILE A 125 6.34 0.61 2.43
C ILE A 125 5.18 -0.24 1.90
N SER A 126 5.55 -1.40 1.38
CA SER A 126 4.64 -2.42 0.87
C SER A 126 4.82 -3.70 1.68
N LEU A 127 3.73 -4.16 2.29
CA LEU A 127 3.64 -5.47 2.92
C LEU A 127 3.23 -6.50 1.86
N PRO A 128 3.37 -7.81 2.14
CA PRO A 128 2.77 -8.83 1.30
C PRO A 128 1.27 -8.59 1.12
N ASP A 129 0.76 -8.75 -0.10
CA ASP A 129 -0.65 -8.50 -0.42
C ASP A 129 -1.61 -9.33 0.43
N THR A 130 -1.16 -10.51 0.87
CA THR A 130 -1.95 -11.38 1.74
C THR A 130 -1.13 -11.91 2.91
N VAL A 131 -1.81 -12.11 4.04
CA VAL A 131 -1.25 -12.73 5.24
C VAL A 131 -2.17 -13.84 5.74
N THR A 132 -1.60 -14.88 6.33
CA THR A 132 -2.38 -15.92 7.01
C THR A 132 -2.46 -15.61 8.50
N LEU A 133 -3.68 -15.51 9.03
CA LEU A 133 -3.96 -15.24 10.44
C LEU A 133 -4.96 -16.23 11.02
N THR A 134 -4.80 -16.51 12.31
CA THR A 134 -5.74 -17.34 13.08
C THR A 134 -6.91 -16.49 13.57
N ILE A 135 -8.11 -17.06 13.55
CA ILE A 135 -9.30 -16.45 14.16
C ILE A 135 -9.35 -16.80 15.65
N THR A 136 -9.41 -15.77 16.49
CA THR A 136 -9.52 -15.91 17.95
C THR A 136 -10.96 -15.95 18.43
N GLU A 137 -11.86 -15.24 17.76
CA GLU A 137 -13.29 -15.20 18.07
C GLU A 137 -14.12 -15.07 16.80
N ALA A 138 -15.27 -15.76 16.72
CA ALA A 138 -16.20 -15.64 15.60
C ALA A 138 -17.64 -15.49 16.11
N ASP A 139 -18.32 -14.43 15.68
CA ASP A 139 -19.67 -14.13 16.13
C ASP A 139 -20.68 -15.23 15.70
N PRO A 140 -21.81 -15.39 16.41
CA PRO A 140 -22.85 -16.30 15.98
C PRO A 140 -23.48 -15.81 14.67
N VAL A 141 -23.85 -16.76 13.80
CA VAL A 141 -24.60 -16.45 12.58
C VAL A 141 -25.98 -15.93 12.97
N VAL A 142 -26.39 -14.79 12.40
CA VAL A 142 -27.73 -14.24 12.62
C VAL A 142 -28.77 -15.20 12.05
N LYS A 143 -29.64 -15.73 12.92
CA LYS A 143 -30.74 -16.64 12.52
C LYS A 143 -31.62 -15.97 11.47
N GLY A 144 -31.82 -16.64 10.33
CA GLY A 144 -32.71 -16.20 9.26
C GLY A 144 -32.04 -15.66 8.00
N GLN A 145 -30.71 -15.48 7.98
CA GLN A 145 -29.98 -15.20 6.74
C GLN A 145 -29.60 -16.49 6.03
N THR A 146 -29.71 -16.51 4.69
CA THR A 146 -29.26 -17.65 3.88
C THR A 146 -27.72 -17.72 3.89
N ALA A 147 -27.17 -18.94 4.05
CA ALA A 147 -25.74 -19.15 4.24
C ALA A 147 -24.83 -18.68 3.08
N ALA A 148 -25.41 -18.47 1.89
CA ALA A 148 -24.67 -18.13 0.68
C ALA A 148 -24.33 -16.63 0.53
N SER A 149 -24.92 -15.74 1.34
CA SER A 149 -24.67 -14.28 1.22
C SER A 149 -24.55 -13.57 2.57
N SER A 150 -24.45 -14.31 3.68
CA SER A 150 -24.21 -13.70 4.99
C SER A 150 -22.72 -13.72 5.33
N TYR A 151 -22.22 -12.61 5.85
CA TYR A 151 -20.92 -12.53 6.49
C TYR A 151 -21.13 -12.26 7.97
N LYS A 152 -20.24 -12.79 8.79
CA LYS A 152 -20.21 -12.54 10.23
C LYS A 152 -18.89 -11.88 10.63
N PRO A 153 -18.89 -11.01 11.65
CA PRO A 153 -17.64 -10.51 12.21
C PRO A 153 -16.82 -11.65 12.84
N ALA A 154 -15.51 -11.58 12.66
CA ALA A 154 -14.54 -12.41 13.36
C ALA A 154 -13.34 -11.56 13.79
N MET A 155 -12.77 -11.91 14.95
CA MET A 155 -11.55 -11.34 15.49
C MET A 155 -10.35 -12.17 15.08
N LEU A 156 -9.30 -11.52 14.59
CA LEU A 156 -8.02 -12.14 14.25
C LEU A 156 -7.07 -12.08 15.45
N GLU A 157 -6.03 -12.92 15.43
CA GLU A 157 -5.01 -12.99 16.49
C GLU A 157 -4.24 -11.67 16.71
N ASN A 158 -4.23 -10.80 15.71
CA ASN A 158 -3.65 -9.46 15.78
C ASN A 158 -4.65 -8.37 16.24
N GLY A 159 -5.87 -8.75 16.62
CA GLY A 159 -6.91 -7.82 17.10
C GLY A 159 -7.69 -7.09 16.02
N ILE A 160 -7.43 -7.37 14.73
CA ILE A 160 -8.23 -6.81 13.62
C ILE A 160 -9.55 -7.58 13.51
N ARG A 161 -10.64 -6.85 13.27
CA ARG A 161 -11.93 -7.43 12.91
C ARG A 161 -12.12 -7.47 11.40
N VAL A 162 -12.51 -8.65 10.90
CA VAL A 162 -12.85 -8.85 9.48
C VAL A 162 -14.21 -9.54 9.34
N LEU A 163 -14.82 -9.39 8.18
CA LEU A 163 -16.03 -10.11 7.82
C LEU A 163 -15.65 -11.44 7.17
N VAL A 164 -16.12 -12.56 7.75
CA VAL A 164 -15.85 -13.91 7.25
C VAL A 164 -17.14 -14.65 6.91
N PRO A 165 -17.11 -15.66 6.02
CA PRO A 165 -18.26 -16.50 5.74
C PRO A 165 -18.78 -17.25 6.99
N PRO A 166 -20.05 -17.68 7.01
CA PRO A 166 -20.70 -18.22 8.22
C PRO A 166 -20.08 -19.53 8.72
N PHE A 167 -19.49 -20.31 7.80
CA PHE A 167 -18.88 -21.62 8.07
C PHE A 167 -17.52 -21.53 8.76
N ILE A 168 -16.89 -20.35 8.79
CA ILE A 168 -15.60 -20.15 9.43
C ILE A 168 -15.77 -20.10 10.95
N SER A 169 -14.97 -20.87 11.69
CA SER A 169 -15.03 -20.96 13.14
C SER A 169 -13.77 -20.42 13.83
N SER A 170 -13.88 -20.18 15.14
CA SER A 170 -12.71 -19.88 15.99
C SER A 170 -11.66 -20.99 15.90
N GLY A 171 -10.39 -20.61 15.86
CA GLY A 171 -9.25 -21.51 15.70
C GLY A 171 -8.90 -21.86 14.24
N GLU A 172 -9.75 -21.51 13.27
CA GLU A 172 -9.41 -21.65 11.85
C GLU A 172 -8.43 -20.56 11.41
N ARG A 173 -7.57 -20.90 10.44
CA ARG A 173 -6.67 -19.95 9.78
C ARG A 173 -7.30 -19.45 8.49
N ILE A 174 -7.20 -18.16 8.25
CA ILE A 174 -7.70 -17.50 7.04
C ILE A 174 -6.60 -16.68 6.39
N ILE A 175 -6.75 -16.47 5.09
CA ILE A 175 -5.93 -15.55 4.31
C ILE A 175 -6.71 -14.23 4.19
N VAL A 176 -6.03 -13.14 4.52
CA VAL A 176 -6.56 -11.78 4.54
C VAL A 176 -5.77 -10.91 3.58
N ASP A 177 -6.46 -10.08 2.80
CA ASP A 177 -5.85 -9.03 1.99
C ASP A 177 -5.40 -7.89 2.90
N THR A 178 -4.12 -7.54 2.89
CA THR A 178 -3.55 -6.54 3.80
C THR A 178 -3.82 -5.10 3.34
N ASN A 179 -4.16 -4.89 2.08
CA ASN A 179 -4.45 -3.57 1.51
C ASN A 179 -5.92 -3.19 1.73
N GLU A 180 -6.83 -4.15 1.57
CA GLU A 180 -8.27 -3.95 1.76
C GLU A 180 -8.79 -4.35 3.14
N ILE A 181 -8.00 -5.10 3.91
CA ILE A 181 -8.39 -5.66 5.23
C ILE A 181 -9.61 -6.58 5.10
N THR A 182 -9.62 -7.42 4.06
CA THR A 182 -10.75 -8.28 3.72
C THR A 182 -10.38 -9.77 3.72
N TYR A 183 -11.36 -10.61 4.05
CA TYR A 183 -11.22 -12.07 3.91
C TYR A 183 -11.05 -12.46 2.43
N VAL A 184 -10.01 -13.24 2.12
CA VAL A 184 -9.78 -13.80 0.79
C VAL A 184 -10.31 -15.23 0.72
N ARG A 185 -9.77 -16.11 1.58
CA ARG A 185 -10.14 -17.54 1.63
C ARG A 185 -9.72 -18.16 2.97
N ARG A 186 -10.23 -19.35 3.26
CA ARG A 186 -9.68 -20.20 4.32
C ARG A 186 -8.27 -20.66 3.91
N ALA A 187 -7.35 -20.65 4.87
CA ALA A 187 -6.02 -21.20 4.66
C ALA A 187 -6.09 -22.73 4.57
N ASP A 188 -5.16 -23.31 3.81
CA ASP A 188 -5.04 -24.77 3.62
C ASP A 188 -4.42 -25.45 4.84
#